data_AF-A0A3G5FLR6-F1
#
_entry.id   AF-A0A3G5FLR6-F1
#
_cell.length_a   1.000
_cell.length_b   1.000
_cell.length_c   1.000
_cell.angle_alpha   90.00
_cell.angle_beta   90.00
_cell.angle_gamma   90.00
#
_symmetry.space_group_name_H-M   'P 1'
#
loop_
_entity.id
_entity.type
_entity.pdbx_description
1 polymer ?
#
loop_
_entity_poly.entity_id
_entity_poly.type
_entity_poly.pdbx_seq_one_letter_code
_entity_poly.pdbx_strand_id
1 'polypeptide(L)'
;MELKKLEVPTSSITEVKRSPMEVFEQAKQAGTAVYVFNREKVAGVMLTQNQYETLLQELDALRSETKDFSSTPQEHFVDTGLEELYQRLQNSLMTASSISAKTLDERMVSNGFITRKTGFGGVTDMINELRQSGKIVYQLRQKSNDQNVVAEIMGKQDKSEHLSDHLIVDKIYIK
;
A
#
# COMPACT_ATOMS: atom_id res chain seq x y z
N MET A 1 -1.80 -5.62 -27.23
CA MET A 1 -2.69 -6.15 -26.19
C MET A 1 -4.10 -5.71 -26.53
N GLU A 2 -4.92 -6.63 -27.04
CA GLU A 2 -6.33 -6.35 -27.30
C GLU A 2 -7.04 -6.23 -25.96
N LEU A 3 -7.63 -5.07 -25.71
CA LEU A 3 -8.51 -4.84 -24.57
C LEU A 3 -9.67 -5.83 -24.70
N LYS A 4 -9.75 -6.79 -23.76
CA LYS A 4 -10.94 -7.60 -23.54
C LYS A 4 -12.11 -6.62 -23.50
N LYS A 5 -12.97 -6.61 -24.52
CA LYS A 5 -14.18 -5.78 -24.54
C LYS A 5 -15.03 -6.27 -23.37
N LEU A 6 -14.90 -5.62 -22.21
CA LEU A 6 -15.98 -5.65 -21.25
C LEU A 6 -17.17 -5.07 -21.99
N GLU A 7 -18.19 -5.88 -22.23
CA GLU A 7 -19.47 -5.44 -22.80
C GLU A 7 -20.21 -4.63 -21.72
N VAL A 8 -19.65 -3.47 -21.40
CA VAL A 8 -20.23 -2.54 -20.43
C VAL A 8 -21.11 -1.55 -21.19
N PRO A 9 -22.35 -1.33 -20.73
CA PRO A 9 -23.23 -0.37 -21.34
C PRO A 9 -22.60 1.03 -21.26
N THR A 10 -22.76 1.79 -22.35
CA THR A 10 -22.24 3.15 -22.45
C THR A 10 -23.39 4.11 -22.71
N SER A 11 -23.37 5.27 -22.07
CA SER A 11 -24.32 6.36 -22.28
C SER A 11 -23.59 7.69 -22.42
N SER A 12 -24.26 8.72 -22.95
CA SER A 12 -23.66 10.05 -23.12
C SER A 12 -24.01 10.96 -21.95
N ILE A 13 -23.15 11.95 -21.68
CA ILE A 13 -23.42 12.97 -20.65
C ILE A 13 -24.71 13.75 -20.93
N THR A 14 -25.10 13.88 -22.21
CA THR A 14 -26.35 14.53 -22.60
C THR A 14 -27.56 13.68 -22.18
N GLU A 15 -27.47 12.36 -22.31
CA GLU A 15 -28.53 11.43 -21.91
C GLU A 15 -28.72 11.45 -20.39
N VAL A 16 -27.61 11.42 -19.64
CA VAL A 16 -27.62 11.53 -18.17
C VAL A 16 -28.29 12.84 -17.72
N LYS A 17 -28.02 13.95 -18.41
CA LYS A 17 -28.65 15.25 -18.09
C LYS A 17 -30.13 15.29 -18.42
N ARG A 18 -30.56 14.57 -19.46
CA ARG A 18 -31.95 14.53 -19.91
C ARG A 18 -32.79 13.62 -19.02
N SER A 19 -32.33 12.40 -18.79
CA SER A 19 -33.07 11.37 -18.07
C SER A 19 -32.09 10.50 -17.26
N PRO A 20 -31.64 10.98 -16.09
CA PRO A 20 -30.70 10.22 -15.25
C PRO A 20 -31.29 8.88 -14.79
N MET A 21 -32.62 8.80 -14.65
CA MET A 21 -33.33 7.58 -14.24
C MET A 21 -33.24 6.47 -15.27
N GLU A 22 -33.30 6.80 -16.57
CA GLU A 22 -33.15 5.80 -17.64
C GLU A 22 -31.76 5.17 -17.64
N VAL A 23 -30.73 5.96 -17.35
CA VAL A 23 -29.35 5.47 -17.25
C VAL A 23 -29.18 4.56 -16.02
N PHE A 24 -29.86 4.84 -14.91
CA PHE A 24 -29.87 3.94 -13.75
C PHE A 24 -30.65 2.63 -14.03
N GLU A 25 -31.79 2.70 -14.72
CA GLU A 25 -32.51 1.49 -15.15
C GLU A 25 -31.68 0.66 -16.14
N GLN A 26 -30.93 1.30 -17.04
CA GLN A 26 -29.98 0.61 -17.92
C GLN A 26 -28.89 -0.11 -17.11
N ALA A 27 -28.33 0.53 -16.09
CA ALA A 27 -27.34 -0.09 -15.19
C ALA A 27 -27.92 -1.30 -14.44
N LYS A 28 -29.18 -1.17 -13.99
CA LYS A 28 -29.91 -2.23 -13.29
C LYS A 28 -30.19 -3.42 -14.20
N GLN A 29 -30.68 -3.17 -15.42
CA GLN A 29 -30.98 -4.21 -16.41
C GLN A 29 -29.73 -4.95 -16.88
N ALA A 30 -28.63 -4.22 -17.09
CA ALA A 30 -27.36 -4.81 -17.48
C ALA A 30 -26.64 -5.52 -16.32
N GLY A 31 -27.10 -5.32 -15.07
CA GLY A 31 -26.44 -5.85 -13.88
C GLY A 31 -25.02 -5.30 -13.66
N THR A 32 -24.63 -4.24 -14.37
CA THR A 32 -23.27 -3.66 -14.31
C THR A 32 -23.32 -2.14 -14.48
N ALA A 33 -22.19 -1.48 -14.22
CA ALA A 33 -22.07 -0.02 -14.31
C ALA A 33 -22.24 0.48 -15.75
N VAL A 34 -22.83 1.67 -15.91
CA VAL A 34 -22.90 2.37 -17.20
C VAL A 34 -21.80 3.40 -17.29
N TYR A 35 -20.98 3.34 -18.34
CA TYR A 35 -19.95 4.34 -18.62
C TYR A 35 -20.57 5.57 -19.26
N VAL A 36 -20.32 6.74 -18.68
CA VAL A 36 -20.81 8.02 -19.20
C VAL A 36 -19.71 8.69 -20.01
N PHE A 37 -19.97 8.92 -21.29
CA PHE A 37 -19.05 9.58 -22.20
C PHE A 37 -19.41 11.06 -22.38
N ASN A 38 -18.38 11.91 -22.36
CA ASN A 38 -18.43 13.27 -22.83
C ASN A 38 -17.55 13.39 -24.06
N ARG A 39 -18.18 13.47 -25.24
CA ARG A 39 -17.51 13.33 -26.55
C ARG A 39 -16.80 11.96 -26.60
N GLU A 40 -15.51 11.93 -26.89
CA GLU A 40 -14.72 10.70 -27.01
C GLU A 40 -14.07 10.26 -25.67
N LYS A 41 -14.35 10.96 -24.57
CA LYS A 41 -13.75 10.67 -23.25
C LYS A 41 -14.77 10.16 -22.26
N VAL A 42 -14.38 9.19 -21.43
CA VAL A 42 -15.18 8.77 -20.26
C VAL A 42 -15.16 9.90 -19.23
N ALA A 43 -16.34 10.39 -18.90
CA ALA A 43 -16.56 11.41 -17.87
C ALA A 43 -16.82 10.81 -16.48
N GLY A 44 -17.36 9.59 -16.43
CA GLY A 44 -17.62 8.89 -15.17
C GLY A 44 -18.36 7.57 -15.39
N VAL A 45 -18.77 6.94 -14.29
CA VAL A 45 -19.57 5.71 -14.28
C VAL A 45 -20.81 5.93 -13.42
N MET A 46 -21.95 5.38 -13.84
CA MET A 46 -23.19 5.38 -13.09
C MET A 46 -23.53 3.97 -12.62
N LEU A 47 -23.85 3.87 -11.33
CA LEU A 47 -24.20 2.64 -10.63
C LEU A 47 -25.50 2.89 -9.87
N THR A 48 -26.35 1.87 -9.78
CA THR A 48 -27.48 1.93 -8.84
C THR A 48 -26.98 1.85 -7.40
N GLN A 49 -27.80 2.31 -6.45
CA GLN A 49 -27.49 2.19 -5.02
C GLN A 49 -27.13 0.75 -4.63
N ASN A 50 -27.96 -0.22 -5.00
CA ASN A 50 -27.73 -1.62 -4.66
C ASN A 50 -26.40 -2.13 -5.22
N GLN A 51 -26.07 -1.81 -6.47
CA GLN A 51 -24.79 -2.22 -7.07
C GLN A 51 -23.60 -1.62 -6.33
N TYR A 52 -23.69 -0.34 -5.95
CA TYR A 52 -22.65 0.31 -5.18
C TYR A 52 -22.49 -0.32 -3.79
N GLU A 53 -23.60 -0.58 -3.09
CA GLU A 53 -23.58 -1.22 -1.78
C GLU A 53 -23.06 -2.65 -1.84
N THR A 54 -23.43 -3.44 -2.85
CA THR A 54 -22.89 -4.78 -3.07
C THR A 54 -21.39 -4.73 -3.33
N LEU A 55 -20.90 -3.81 -4.17
CA LEU A 55 -19.47 -3.63 -4.40
C LEU A 55 -18.72 -3.27 -3.11
N LEU A 56 -19.31 -2.41 -2.27
CA LEU A 56 -18.72 -2.10 -0.97
C LEU A 56 -18.71 -3.30 -0.03
N GLN A 57 -19.77 -4.09 0.02
CA GLN A 57 -19.86 -5.31 0.83
C GLN A 57 -18.87 -6.37 0.37
N GLU A 58 -18.75 -6.61 -0.94
CA GLU A 58 -17.75 -7.52 -1.51
C GLU A 58 -16.33 -7.05 -1.23
N LEU A 59 -16.07 -5.75 -1.37
CA LEU A 59 -14.78 -5.16 -1.04
C LEU A 59 -14.45 -5.32 0.44
N ASP A 60 -15.41 -5.09 1.33
CA ASP A 60 -15.24 -5.27 2.77
C ASP A 60 -15.09 -6.75 3.15
N ALA A 61 -15.78 -7.67 2.48
CA ALA A 61 -15.63 -9.11 2.67
C ALA A 61 -14.23 -9.58 2.25
N LEU A 62 -13.76 -9.20 1.05
CA LEU A 62 -12.42 -9.50 0.57
C LEU A 62 -11.34 -8.90 1.48
N ARG A 63 -11.54 -7.66 1.95
CA ARG A 63 -10.66 -7.03 2.94
C ARG A 63 -10.73 -7.74 4.29
N SER A 64 -11.86 -8.30 4.68
CA SER A 64 -12.04 -9.01 5.95
C SER A 64 -11.42 -10.40 5.91
N GLU A 65 -11.54 -11.14 4.80
CA GLU A 65 -10.80 -12.38 4.56
C GLU A 65 -9.28 -12.16 4.57
N THR A 66 -8.84 -10.98 4.11
CA THR A 66 -7.43 -10.57 4.23
C THR A 66 -7.06 -10.17 5.67
N LYS A 67 -8.01 -9.62 6.45
CA LYS A 67 -7.80 -9.19 7.84
C LYS A 67 -7.71 -10.32 8.86
N ASP A 68 -8.15 -11.53 8.55
CA ASP A 68 -7.87 -12.70 9.41
C ASP A 68 -6.36 -13.00 9.53
N PHE A 69 -5.51 -12.32 8.74
CA PHE A 69 -4.05 -12.29 8.90
C PHE A 69 -3.45 -10.95 9.38
N SER A 70 -4.24 -9.87 9.53
CA SER A 70 -3.69 -8.58 9.95
C SER A 70 -4.73 -7.67 10.59
N SER A 71 -4.79 -7.72 11.92
CA SER A 71 -5.56 -6.80 12.75
C SER A 71 -4.86 -5.44 12.85
N THR A 72 -5.06 -4.55 11.87
CA THR A 72 -5.01 -3.08 12.10
C THR A 72 -5.81 -2.31 11.02
N PRO A 73 -6.62 -1.30 11.41
CA PRO A 73 -7.36 -0.47 10.47
C PRO A 73 -6.46 0.62 9.89
N GLN A 74 -6.16 0.58 8.58
CA GLN A 74 -5.65 1.75 7.86
C GLN A 74 -6.20 1.83 6.44
N GLU A 75 -6.68 3.02 6.09
CA GLU A 75 -7.01 3.48 4.73
C GLU A 75 -5.77 3.38 3.83
N HIS A 76 -5.66 2.36 2.98
CA HIS A 76 -4.56 2.29 2.02
C HIS A 76 -5.10 2.16 0.60
N PHE A 77 -4.84 3.21 -0.18
CA PHE A 77 -4.95 3.23 -1.63
C PHE A 77 -3.99 2.18 -2.19
N VAL A 78 -4.51 1.30 -3.04
CA VAL A 78 -3.83 0.09 -3.50
C VAL A 78 -2.88 0.44 -4.65
N ASP A 79 -1.59 0.59 -4.35
CA ASP A 79 -0.51 0.39 -5.32
C ASP A 79 0.12 -0.97 -5.02
N THR A 80 -0.24 -1.97 -5.83
CA THR A 80 0.06 -3.40 -5.62
C THR A 80 1.55 -3.70 -5.44
N GLY A 81 2.44 -2.85 -5.99
CA GLY A 81 3.89 -3.00 -5.82
C GLY A 81 4.41 -2.64 -4.43
N LEU A 82 3.76 -1.69 -3.73
CA LEU A 82 4.17 -1.27 -2.38
C LEU A 82 3.73 -2.29 -1.33
N GLU A 83 2.59 -2.95 -1.54
CA GLU A 83 2.06 -3.97 -0.64
C GLU A 83 2.93 -5.23 -0.65
N GLU A 84 3.40 -5.68 -1.83
CA GLU A 84 4.38 -6.76 -1.92
C GLU A 84 5.69 -6.41 -1.19
N LEU A 85 6.19 -5.18 -1.36
CA LEU A 85 7.40 -4.72 -0.68
C LEU A 85 7.19 -4.68 0.84
N TYR A 86 6.04 -4.19 1.29
CA TYR A 86 5.65 -4.17 2.69
C TYR A 86 5.64 -5.57 3.29
N GLN A 87 5.02 -6.51 2.60
CA GLN A 87 4.89 -7.88 3.09
C GLN A 87 6.24 -8.61 3.12
N ARG A 88 7.12 -8.37 2.14
CA ARG A 88 8.51 -8.87 2.17
C ARG A 88 9.31 -8.28 3.33
N LEU A 89 9.19 -6.98 3.57
CA LEU A 89 9.85 -6.32 4.70
C LEU A 89 9.32 -6.81 6.04
N GLN A 90 8.01 -6.92 6.20
CA GLN A 90 7.38 -7.42 7.42
C GLN A 90 7.82 -8.86 7.70
N ASN A 91 7.76 -9.76 6.71
CA ASN A 91 8.23 -11.14 6.84
C ASN A 91 9.72 -11.24 7.15
N SER A 92 10.53 -10.32 6.61
CA SER A 92 11.97 -10.28 6.83
C SER A 92 12.34 -9.67 8.19
N LEU A 93 11.57 -8.74 8.73
CA LEU A 93 11.96 -7.93 9.90
C LEU A 93 11.23 -8.33 11.18
N MET A 94 9.97 -8.77 11.10
CA MET A 94 9.14 -9.14 12.26
C MET A 94 9.38 -10.58 12.75
N THR A 95 10.27 -11.36 12.11
CA THR A 95 10.57 -12.74 12.53
C THR A 95 11.39 -12.83 13.82
N ALA A 96 12.07 -11.75 14.22
CA ALA A 96 12.98 -11.75 15.36
C ALA A 96 12.55 -10.71 16.39
N SER A 97 12.41 -11.13 17.66
CA SER A 97 12.10 -10.27 18.79
C SER A 97 13.17 -9.21 19.07
N SER A 98 14.40 -9.42 18.58
CA SER A 98 15.53 -8.50 18.68
C SER A 98 16.46 -8.76 17.49
N ILE A 99 16.83 -7.72 16.73
CA ILE A 99 17.71 -7.79 15.56
C ILE A 99 18.86 -6.80 15.70
N SER A 100 20.09 -7.21 15.33
CA SER A 100 21.21 -6.27 15.29
C SER A 100 20.99 -5.22 14.20
N ALA A 101 21.42 -3.98 14.43
CA ALA A 101 21.41 -2.92 13.42
C ALA A 101 22.20 -3.31 12.16
N LYS A 102 23.21 -4.19 12.29
CA LYS A 102 23.93 -4.76 11.15
C LYS A 102 23.04 -5.67 10.30
N THR A 103 22.31 -6.59 10.93
CA THR A 103 21.39 -7.52 10.24
C THR A 103 20.17 -6.79 9.68
N LEU A 104 19.68 -5.76 10.38
CA LEU A 104 18.62 -4.87 9.88
C LEU A 104 19.02 -4.25 8.55
N ASP A 105 20.21 -3.62 8.50
CA ASP A 105 20.70 -2.98 7.28
C ASP A 105 20.94 -4.00 6.15
N GLU A 106 21.48 -5.19 6.45
CA GLU A 106 21.63 -6.27 5.44
C GLU A 106 20.29 -6.72 4.86
N ARG A 107 19.25 -6.84 5.69
CA ARG A 107 17.89 -7.17 5.25
C ARG A 107 17.28 -6.04 4.42
N MET A 108 17.47 -4.79 4.81
CA MET A 108 16.99 -3.63 4.04
C MET A 108 17.67 -3.55 2.67
N VAL A 109 19.00 -3.72 2.61
CA VAL A 109 19.76 -3.75 1.35
C VAL A 109 19.32 -4.90 0.45
N SER A 110 19.05 -6.07 1.03
CA SER A 110 18.53 -7.23 0.28
C SER A 110 17.15 -6.97 -0.33
N ASN A 111 16.36 -6.07 0.27
CA ASN A 111 15.07 -5.60 -0.25
C ASN A 111 15.20 -4.36 -1.17
N GLY A 112 16.43 -3.98 -1.55
CA GLY A 112 16.69 -2.91 -2.53
C GLY A 112 16.87 -1.51 -1.94
N PHE A 113 16.94 -1.36 -0.61
CA PHE A 113 17.19 -0.08 0.04
C PHE A 113 18.68 0.29 0.04
N ILE A 114 18.96 1.59 0.11
CA ILE A 114 20.32 2.13 0.23
C ILE A 114 20.84 1.84 1.64
N THR A 115 22.01 1.21 1.73
CA THR A 115 22.67 0.92 3.01
C THR A 115 22.97 2.20 3.77
N ARG A 116 22.71 2.18 5.08
CA ARG A 116 23.06 3.27 6.00
C ARG A 116 24.45 3.07 6.61
N LYS A 117 25.15 1.97 6.29
CA LYS A 117 26.54 1.71 6.75
C LYS A 117 27.61 2.56 6.05
N THR A 118 27.24 3.55 5.24
CA THR A 118 28.22 4.40 4.53
C THR A 118 28.83 5.44 5.47
N GLY A 119 29.84 5.04 6.25
CA GLY A 119 30.60 5.95 7.13
C GLY A 119 31.25 5.24 8.32
N PHE A 120 32.19 5.93 9.00
CA PHE A 120 32.93 5.41 10.15
C PHE A 120 32.06 5.14 11.41
N GLY A 121 30.77 5.47 11.37
CA GLY A 121 29.81 5.28 12.46
C GLY A 121 28.56 4.45 12.10
N GLY A 122 28.50 3.78 10.95
CA GLY A 122 27.26 3.25 10.37
C GLY A 122 26.25 2.59 11.33
N VAL A 123 26.67 1.57 12.09
CA VAL A 123 25.78 0.86 13.03
C VAL A 123 25.44 1.71 14.26
N THR A 124 26.41 2.47 14.78
CA THR A 124 26.21 3.34 15.95
C THR A 124 25.34 4.55 15.63
N ASP A 125 25.43 5.08 14.42
CA ASP A 125 24.62 6.21 13.95
C ASP A 125 23.16 5.81 13.81
N MET A 126 22.88 4.60 13.30
CA MET A 126 21.52 4.04 13.26
C MET A 126 20.92 3.89 14.66
N ILE A 127 21.69 3.39 15.63
CA ILE A 127 21.24 3.26 17.03
C ILE A 127 21.03 4.63 17.68
N ASN A 128 21.91 5.61 17.40
CA ASN A 128 21.75 6.98 17.87
C ASN A 128 20.51 7.66 17.26
N GLU A 129 20.26 7.48 15.97
CA GLU A 129 19.07 7.97 15.26
C GLU A 129 17.79 7.36 15.83
N LEU A 130 17.79 6.04 16.08
CA LEU A 130 16.70 5.35 16.74
C LEU A 130 16.46 5.90 18.16
N ARG A 131 17.52 6.18 18.91
CA ARG A 131 17.43 6.75 20.27
C ARG A 131 16.90 8.19 20.27
N GLN A 132 17.26 9.00 19.27
CA GLN A 132 16.89 10.41 19.18
C GLN A 132 15.50 10.63 18.57
N SER A 133 15.19 9.91 17.49
CA SER A 133 13.98 10.12 16.69
C SER A 133 12.92 9.03 16.87
N GLY A 134 13.27 7.90 17.49
CA GLY A 134 12.40 6.73 17.61
C GLY A 134 12.21 5.97 16.29
N LYS A 135 12.93 6.35 15.22
CA LYS A 135 12.80 5.74 13.90
C LYS A 135 14.11 5.75 13.11
N ILE A 136 14.20 4.91 12.09
CA ILE A 136 15.30 4.86 11.13
C ILE A 136 14.68 4.96 9.73
N VAL A 137 15.14 5.92 8.93
CA VAL A 137 14.61 6.16 7.58
C VAL A 137 15.51 5.57 6.52
N TYR A 138 14.94 4.72 5.66
CA TYR A 138 15.59 4.10 4.51
C TYR A 138 14.96 4.58 3.20
N GLN A 139 15.78 4.68 2.16
CA GLN A 139 15.35 5.08 0.82
C GLN A 139 15.65 3.97 -0.18
N LEU A 140 14.74 3.69 -1.10
CA LEU A 140 14.91 2.65 -2.12
C LEU A 140 15.92 3.10 -3.18
N ARG A 141 16.82 2.20 -3.62
CA ARG A 141 17.88 2.53 -4.59
C ARG A 141 17.35 2.78 -6.00
N GLN A 142 16.29 2.08 -6.39
CA GLN A 142 15.64 2.24 -7.69
C GLN A 142 14.29 2.93 -7.49
N LYS A 143 14.01 3.97 -8.29
CA LYS A 143 12.69 4.56 -8.37
C LYS A 143 11.73 3.53 -8.96
N SER A 144 10.82 3.00 -8.15
CA SER A 144 9.64 2.31 -8.69
C SER A 144 8.68 3.38 -9.20
N ASN A 145 8.40 3.38 -10.50
CA ASN A 145 7.34 4.20 -11.10
C ASN A 145 7.46 5.72 -10.85
N ASP A 146 8.69 6.27 -10.91
CA ASP A 146 9.05 7.68 -10.68
C ASP A 146 8.70 8.25 -9.29
N GLN A 147 8.34 7.39 -8.33
CA GLN A 147 8.12 7.76 -6.93
C GLN A 147 9.31 7.32 -6.07
N ASN A 148 9.74 8.22 -5.18
CA ASN A 148 10.78 7.93 -4.20
C ASN A 148 10.17 7.13 -3.06
N VAL A 149 10.41 5.83 -3.01
CA VAL A 149 9.92 4.97 -1.93
C VAL A 149 10.81 5.12 -0.69
N VAL A 150 10.18 5.49 0.43
CA VAL A 150 10.84 5.70 1.72
C VAL A 150 10.24 4.74 2.76
N ALA A 151 11.08 3.94 3.40
CA ALA A 151 10.68 3.09 4.52
C ALA A 151 11.12 3.71 5.86
N GLU A 152 10.17 4.02 6.73
CA GLU A 152 10.41 4.42 8.11
C GLU A 152 10.26 3.19 9.02
N ILE A 153 11.36 2.76 9.64
CA ILE A 153 11.38 1.66 10.61
C ILE A 153 11.32 2.28 12.00
N MET A 154 10.23 2.03 12.72
CA MET A 154 10.05 2.45 14.11
C MET A 154 10.40 1.30 15.05
N GLY A 155 11.14 1.61 16.10
CA GLY A 155 11.59 0.60 17.04
C GLY A 155 12.28 1.18 18.27
N LYS A 156 12.79 0.29 19.11
CA LYS A 156 13.51 0.66 20.33
C LYS A 156 14.80 -0.13 20.43
N GLN A 157 15.83 0.50 20.97
CA GLN A 157 17.06 -0.21 21.31
C GLN A 157 16.75 -1.26 22.37
N ASP A 158 17.23 -2.48 22.15
CA ASP A 158 17.21 -3.54 23.14
C ASP A 158 18.23 -3.18 24.24
N LYS A 159 17.76 -3.01 25.48
CA LYS A 159 18.61 -2.60 26.62
C LYS A 159 19.17 -3.79 27.39
N SER A 160 19.19 -4.98 26.80
CA SER A 160 19.87 -6.13 27.37
C SER A 160 21.37 -5.84 27.51
N GLU A 161 21.96 -6.11 28.68
CA GLU A 161 23.30 -5.65 29.13
C GLU A 161 24.49 -6.01 28.21
N HIS A 162 24.28 -6.83 27.17
CA HIS A 162 25.32 -7.32 26.26
C HIS A 162 25.10 -6.99 24.78
N LEU A 163 23.98 -6.38 24.39
CA LEU A 163 23.58 -6.22 22.97
C LEU A 163 23.27 -4.76 22.63
N SER A 164 24.27 -3.88 22.75
CA SER A 164 24.12 -2.43 22.51
C SER A 164 23.79 -2.07 21.06
N ASP A 165 23.99 -2.99 20.12
CA ASP A 165 23.71 -2.87 18.70
C ASP A 165 22.39 -3.51 18.28
N HIS A 166 21.61 -4.07 19.22
CA HIS A 166 20.32 -4.69 18.95
C HIS A 166 19.15 -3.72 19.11
N LEU A 167 18.12 -3.93 18.30
CA LEU A 167 16.87 -3.18 18.33
C LEU A 167 15.67 -4.10 18.11
N ILE A 168 14.55 -3.67 18.66
CA ILE A 168 13.24 -4.28 18.51
C ILE A 168 12.48 -3.43 17.50
N VAL A 169 12.06 -4.02 16.38
CA VAL A 169 11.24 -3.35 15.37
C VAL A 169 9.78 -3.42 15.81
N ASP A 170 9.17 -2.27 16.06
CA ASP A 170 7.77 -2.17 16.49
C ASP A 170 6.86 -2.04 15.26
N LYS A 171 7.21 -1.17 14.31
CA LYS A 171 6.38 -0.86 13.12
C LYS A 171 7.23 -0.47 11.93
N ILE A 172 6.72 -0.73 10.72
CA ILE A 172 7.31 -0.29 9.46
C ILE A 172 6.26 0.55 8.73
N TYR A 173 6.67 1.69 8.17
CA TYR A 173 5.86 2.52 7.30
C TYR A 173 6.56 2.70 5.96
N ILE A 174 5.84 2.59 4.86
CA ILE A 174 6.37 2.84 3.51
C ILE A 174 5.57 3.99 2.91
N LYS A 175 6.27 4.96 2.31
CA LYS A 175 5.74 6.16 1.66
C LYS A 175 6.30 6.31 0.26
#